data_AF-A0A979GZ72-F1
#
_entry.id   AF-A0A979GZ72-F1
#
_cell.length_a   1.000
_cell.length_b   1.000
_cell.length_c   1.000
_cell.angle_alpha   90.00
_cell.angle_beta   90.00
_cell.angle_gamma   90.00
#
_symmetry.space_group_name_H-M   'P 1'
#
loop_
_entity.id
_entity.type
_entity.pdbx_description
1 polymer ?
#
loop_
_entity_poly.entity_id
_entity_poly.type
_entity_poly.pdbx_seq_one_letter_code
_entity_poly.pdbx_strand_id
1 'polypeptide(L)'
;MNQSETIFDKEFESQLMPRRRDLMPKWLTTYMWAVMVFGFIMLCYAVSLATAFDTNDTMAYDPRYATAFRTGTNIGQFIPGILCMLMGVVVWLERRRAIRFNLGIGLLWLAFIIFMVLSAGIRGLFVGIMFPLFVPYWIGLFGIQKRWEKEAVRGKARF
;
A
#
# COMPACT_ATOMS: atom_id res chain seq x y z
N MET A 1 43.84 24.53 5.85
CA MET A 1 43.96 23.37 4.94
C MET A 1 42.56 22.91 4.59
N ASN A 2 42.07 23.26 3.40
CA ASN A 2 40.76 22.81 2.92
C ASN A 2 40.99 21.52 2.14
N GLN A 3 40.64 20.38 2.73
CA GLN A 3 40.58 19.11 2.00
C GLN A 3 39.48 19.25 0.95
N SER A 4 39.86 19.26 -0.32
CA SER A 4 38.95 19.14 -1.44
C SER A 4 38.35 17.73 -1.41
N GLU A 5 37.08 17.60 -0.99
CA GLU A 5 36.30 16.36 -1.17
C GLU A 5 36.43 15.92 -2.63
N THR A 6 37.15 14.82 -2.90
CA THR A 6 37.33 14.37 -4.27
C THR A 6 36.05 13.68 -4.74
N ILE A 7 35.78 13.76 -6.05
CA ILE A 7 34.58 13.17 -6.67
C ILE A 7 34.52 11.66 -6.41
N PHE A 8 35.69 11.03 -6.27
CA PHE A 8 35.86 9.62 -5.92
C PHE A 8 35.47 9.30 -4.49
N ASP A 9 35.67 10.20 -3.53
CA ASP A 9 35.26 9.99 -2.13
C ASP A 9 33.73 9.89 -2.03
N LYS A 10 33.00 10.72 -2.78
CA LYS A 10 31.52 10.70 -2.81
C LYS A 10 30.97 9.42 -3.43
N GLU A 11 31.60 8.94 -4.50
CA GLU A 11 31.17 7.74 -5.20
C GLU A 11 31.45 6.48 -4.35
N PHE A 12 32.61 6.43 -3.70
CA PHE A 12 33.00 5.35 -2.79
C PHE A 12 32.14 5.33 -1.51
N GLU A 13 31.86 6.48 -0.91
CA GLU A 13 30.94 6.58 0.23
C GLU A 13 29.50 6.20 -0.14
N SER A 14 29.04 6.49 -1.36
CA SER A 14 27.72 6.09 -1.84
C SER A 14 27.58 4.58 -2.02
N GLN A 15 28.67 3.88 -2.37
CA GLN A 15 28.70 2.42 -2.51
C GLN A 15 28.72 1.68 -1.16
N LEU A 16 29.20 2.34 -0.10
CA LEU A 16 29.25 1.78 1.26
C LEU A 16 27.92 1.89 2.01
N MET A 17 26.91 2.61 1.46
CA MET A 17 25.62 2.74 2.12
C MET A 17 24.72 1.53 1.83
N PRO A 18 24.27 0.79 2.87
CA PRO A 18 23.37 -0.33 2.66
C PRO A 18 22.07 0.13 2.01
N ARG A 19 21.62 -0.58 0.97
CA ARG A 19 20.33 -0.26 0.34
C ARG A 19 19.22 -0.52 1.34
N ARG A 20 18.13 0.24 1.26
CA ARG A 20 17.01 0.09 2.21
C ARG A 20 16.46 -1.33 2.16
N ARG A 21 16.52 -1.95 1.00
CA ARG A 21 16.09 -3.32 0.74
C ARG A 21 16.94 -4.38 1.45
N ASP A 22 18.21 -4.11 1.71
CA ASP A 22 19.10 -5.01 2.46
C ASP A 22 18.76 -5.03 3.96
N LEU A 23 18.09 -3.98 4.46
CA LEU A 23 17.57 -3.91 5.82
C LEU A 23 16.32 -4.79 6.02
N MET A 24 15.69 -5.26 4.93
CA MET A 24 14.50 -6.09 5.03
C MET A 24 14.88 -7.56 5.24
N PRO A 25 14.37 -8.20 6.30
CA PRO A 25 14.54 -9.64 6.45
C PRO A 25 13.84 -10.38 5.30
N LYS A 26 14.34 -11.56 4.93
CA LYS A 26 13.83 -12.35 3.80
C LYS A 26 12.31 -12.58 3.88
N TRP A 27 11.79 -12.86 5.08
CA TRP A 27 10.36 -13.08 5.29
C TRP A 27 9.51 -11.84 4.94
N LEU A 28 9.99 -10.63 5.25
CA LEU A 28 9.28 -9.39 4.97
C LEU A 28 9.31 -9.06 3.47
N THR A 29 10.39 -9.44 2.79
CA THR A 29 10.50 -9.32 1.33
C THR A 29 9.52 -10.27 0.64
N THR A 30 9.41 -11.52 1.09
CA THR A 30 8.39 -12.46 0.60
C THR A 30 6.99 -11.93 0.86
N TYR A 31 6.76 -11.34 2.04
CA TYR A 31 5.46 -10.78 2.40
C TYR A 31 5.07 -9.61 1.48
N MET A 32 5.99 -8.67 1.24
CA MET A 32 5.78 -7.55 0.32
C MET A 32 5.42 -8.04 -1.09
N TRP A 33 6.07 -9.11 -1.58
CA TRP A 33 5.69 -9.73 -2.85
C TRP A 33 4.29 -10.33 -2.80
N ALA A 34 3.95 -11.06 -1.74
CA ALA A 34 2.61 -11.61 -1.57
C ALA A 34 1.53 -10.51 -1.56
N VAL A 35 1.81 -9.36 -0.93
CA VAL A 35 0.92 -8.19 -0.93
C VAL A 35 0.73 -7.63 -2.35
N MET A 36 1.79 -7.55 -3.16
CA MET A 36 1.68 -7.11 -4.56
C MET A 36 0.89 -8.11 -5.41
N VAL A 37 1.17 -9.41 -5.27
CA VAL A 37 0.42 -10.46 -5.97
C VAL A 37 -1.05 -10.45 -5.58
N PHE A 38 -1.35 -10.28 -4.29
CA PHE A 38 -2.72 -10.16 -3.80
C PHE A 38 -3.43 -8.93 -4.37
N GLY A 39 -2.76 -7.78 -4.41
CA GLY A 39 -3.28 -6.57 -5.06
C GLY A 39 -3.58 -6.80 -6.55
N PHE A 40 -2.69 -7.49 -7.26
CA PHE A 40 -2.91 -7.86 -8.65
C PHE A 40 -4.11 -8.80 -8.84
N ILE A 41 -4.24 -9.84 -8.00
CA ILE A 41 -5.41 -10.74 -8.01
C ILE A 41 -6.70 -9.95 -7.79
N MET A 42 -6.71 -8.99 -6.84
CA MET A 42 -7.88 -8.13 -6.61
C MET A 42 -8.20 -7.23 -7.81
N LEU A 43 -7.19 -6.74 -8.53
CA LEU A 43 -7.41 -5.98 -9.76
C LEU A 43 -8.01 -6.87 -10.86
N CYS A 44 -7.50 -8.09 -11.05
CA CYS A 44 -8.08 -9.05 -11.99
C CYS A 44 -9.53 -9.38 -11.63
N TYR A 45 -9.82 -9.58 -10.33
CA TYR A 45 -11.17 -9.81 -9.85
C TYR A 45 -12.09 -8.60 -10.10
N ALA A 46 -11.60 -7.38 -9.86
CA ALA A 46 -12.34 -6.16 -10.17
C ALA A 46 -12.66 -6.04 -11.67
N VAL A 47 -11.72 -6.40 -12.56
CA VAL A 47 -11.99 -6.46 -14.01
C VAL A 47 -13.07 -7.49 -14.32
N SER A 48 -13.05 -8.67 -13.68
CA SER A 48 -14.06 -9.72 -13.93
C SER A 48 -15.47 -9.33 -13.49
N LEU A 49 -15.60 -8.44 -12.50
CA LEU A 49 -16.87 -7.92 -12.00
C LEU A 49 -17.26 -6.57 -12.58
N ALA A 50 -16.33 -5.86 -13.24
CA ALA A 50 -16.63 -4.62 -13.91
C ALA A 50 -17.70 -4.91 -14.96
N THR A 51 -18.90 -4.35 -14.79
CA THR A 51 -20.17 -4.59 -15.54
C THR A 51 -21.16 -5.62 -14.96
N ALA A 52 -20.80 -6.38 -13.92
CA ALA A 52 -21.74 -7.27 -13.25
C ALA A 52 -22.61 -6.48 -12.26
N PHE A 53 -23.74 -5.96 -12.72
CA PHE A 53 -24.80 -5.40 -11.87
C PHE A 53 -25.96 -6.39 -11.78
N ASP A 54 -26.45 -6.64 -10.57
CA ASP A 54 -27.66 -7.42 -10.35
C ASP A 54 -28.83 -6.71 -11.06
N THR A 55 -29.64 -7.48 -11.80
CA THR A 55 -30.86 -6.98 -12.46
C THR A 55 -31.85 -6.35 -11.49
N ASN A 56 -31.76 -6.67 -10.19
CA ASN A 56 -32.61 -6.11 -9.13
C ASN A 56 -32.04 -4.83 -8.49
N ASP A 57 -30.86 -4.34 -8.91
CA ASP A 57 -30.26 -3.14 -8.34
C ASP A 57 -30.95 -1.87 -8.86
N THR A 58 -31.93 -1.38 -8.09
CA THR A 58 -32.74 -0.21 -8.44
C THR A 58 -31.92 1.05 -8.68
N MET A 59 -30.77 1.22 -8.01
CA MET A 59 -29.88 2.37 -8.20
C MET A 59 -29.06 2.24 -9.49
N ALA A 60 -28.67 1.02 -9.86
CA ALA A 60 -27.97 0.77 -11.11
C ALA A 60 -28.85 0.97 -12.35
N TYR A 61 -30.18 0.90 -12.26
CA TYR A 61 -31.10 1.09 -13.40
C TYR A 61 -31.94 2.37 -13.33
N ASP A 62 -31.72 3.25 -12.33
CA ASP A 62 -32.41 4.53 -12.23
C ASP A 62 -32.03 5.47 -13.41
N PRO A 63 -32.98 5.95 -14.24
CA PRO A 63 -32.68 6.80 -15.40
C PRO A 63 -31.94 8.11 -15.09
N ARG A 64 -32.02 8.61 -13.85
CA ARG A 64 -31.39 9.88 -13.43
C ARG A 64 -29.98 9.69 -12.92
N TYR A 65 -29.68 8.56 -12.28
CA TYR A 65 -28.43 8.36 -11.55
C TYR A 65 -27.63 7.11 -11.96
N ALA A 66 -28.19 6.23 -12.80
CA ALA A 66 -27.57 4.95 -13.19
C ALA A 66 -26.14 5.11 -13.69
N THR A 67 -25.87 6.07 -14.57
CA THR A 67 -24.52 6.28 -15.12
C THR A 67 -23.51 6.64 -14.03
N ALA A 68 -23.89 7.55 -13.13
CA ALA A 68 -23.03 7.98 -12.03
C ALA A 68 -22.80 6.84 -11.03
N PHE A 69 -23.86 6.10 -10.67
CA PHE A 69 -23.78 4.96 -9.78
C PHE A 69 -22.91 3.84 -10.35
N ARG A 70 -23.16 3.42 -11.59
CA ARG A 70 -22.37 2.36 -12.24
C ARG A 70 -20.90 2.73 -12.36
N THR A 71 -20.62 3.97 -12.78
CA THR A 71 -19.24 4.46 -12.91
C THR A 71 -18.55 4.54 -11.55
N GLY A 72 -19.23 5.08 -10.54
CA GLY A 72 -18.70 5.18 -9.18
C GLY A 72 -18.42 3.81 -8.56
N THR A 73 -19.34 2.86 -8.70
CA THR A 73 -19.18 1.48 -8.22
C THR A 73 -18.04 0.77 -8.95
N ASN A 74 -17.96 0.88 -10.28
CA ASN A 74 -16.86 0.29 -11.05
C ASN A 74 -15.51 0.86 -10.60
N ILE A 75 -15.36 2.18 -10.46
CA ILE A 75 -14.12 2.79 -9.98
C ILE A 75 -13.82 2.34 -8.55
N GLY A 76 -14.82 2.31 -7.67
CA GLY A 76 -14.70 1.91 -6.28
C GLY A 76 -14.15 0.50 -6.10
N GLN A 77 -14.50 -0.43 -7.00
CA GLN A 77 -13.99 -1.81 -6.97
C GLN A 77 -12.47 -1.91 -7.23
N PHE A 78 -11.89 -0.99 -7.99
CA PHE A 78 -10.44 -0.99 -8.26
C PHE A 78 -9.62 -0.43 -7.08
N ILE A 79 -10.20 0.43 -6.25
CA ILE A 79 -9.47 1.15 -5.20
C ILE A 79 -8.73 0.20 -4.25
N PRO A 80 -9.35 -0.86 -3.68
CA PRO A 80 -8.66 -1.77 -2.76
C PRO A 80 -7.47 -2.49 -3.40
N GLY A 81 -7.63 -2.94 -4.66
CA GLY A 81 -6.57 -3.60 -5.42
C GLY A 81 -5.39 -2.67 -5.69
N ILE A 82 -5.67 -1.42 -6.10
CA ILE A 82 -4.65 -0.39 -6.31
C ILE A 82 -3.91 -0.09 -5.00
N LEU A 83 -4.63 0.11 -3.89
CA LEU A 83 -4.01 0.41 -2.60
C LEU A 83 -3.11 -0.73 -2.11
N CYS A 84 -3.57 -1.99 -2.22
CA CYS A 84 -2.76 -3.15 -1.88
C CYS A 84 -1.50 -3.25 -2.77
N MET A 85 -1.62 -3.01 -4.07
CA MET A 85 -0.48 -3.00 -4.98
C MET A 85 0.52 -1.90 -4.61
N LEU A 86 0.03 -0.69 -4.33
CA LEU A 86 0.86 0.45 -3.93
C LEU A 86 1.58 0.21 -2.61
N MET A 87 0.95 -0.47 -1.63
CA MET A 87 1.57 -0.82 -0.36
C MET A 87 2.90 -1.56 -0.55
N GLY A 88 2.92 -2.54 -1.47
CA GLY A 88 4.12 -3.31 -1.79
C GLY A 88 5.07 -2.55 -2.72
N VAL A 89 4.57 -1.91 -3.77
CA VAL A 89 5.39 -1.20 -4.77
C VAL A 89 6.18 -0.05 -4.13
N VAL A 90 5.60 0.70 -3.20
CA VAL A 90 6.28 1.83 -2.56
C VAL A 90 7.43 1.34 -1.65
N VAL A 91 7.29 0.17 -1.04
CA VAL A 91 8.36 -0.50 -0.28
C VAL A 91 9.43 -1.06 -1.23
N TRP A 92 9.02 -1.67 -2.34
CA TRP A 92 9.91 -2.18 -3.39
C TRP A 92 10.80 -1.09 -4.00
N LEU A 93 10.23 0.08 -4.27
CA LEU A 93 10.94 1.27 -4.78
C LEU A 93 11.75 2.00 -3.72
N GLU A 94 11.92 1.40 -2.54
CA GLU A 94 12.74 1.91 -1.45
C GLU A 94 12.37 3.34 -1.02
N ARG A 95 11.09 3.73 -1.12
CA ARG A 95 10.68 5.11 -0.82
C ARG A 95 10.88 5.39 0.68
N ARG A 96 11.46 6.56 0.99
CA ARG A 96 11.76 6.98 2.38
C ARG A 96 10.53 6.94 3.29
N ARG A 97 9.36 7.31 2.77
CA ARG A 97 8.09 7.36 3.52
C ARG A 97 7.20 6.14 3.28
N ALA A 98 7.73 5.05 2.73
CA ALA A 98 6.95 3.84 2.41
C ALA A 98 6.19 3.27 3.62
N ILE A 99 6.84 3.23 4.76
CA ILE A 99 6.28 2.66 5.99
C ILE A 99 5.15 3.56 6.53
N ARG A 100 5.34 4.88 6.51
CA ARG A 100 4.28 5.85 6.88
C ARG A 100 3.08 5.81 5.92
N PHE A 101 3.33 5.62 4.64
CA PHE A 101 2.26 5.42 3.65
C PHE A 101 1.45 4.15 3.96
N ASN A 102 2.13 3.04 4.27
CA ASN A 102 1.47 1.79 4.66
C ASN A 102 0.65 1.92 5.96
N LEU A 103 1.15 2.66 6.96
CA LEU A 103 0.37 3.02 8.16
C LEU A 103 -0.89 3.81 7.77
N GLY A 104 -0.76 4.81 6.91
CA GLY A 104 -1.88 5.63 6.45
C GLY A 104 -2.97 4.79 5.79
N ILE A 105 -2.60 3.82 4.96
CA ILE A 105 -3.55 2.87 4.36
C ILE A 105 -4.20 1.99 5.43
N GLY A 106 -3.43 1.48 6.39
CA GLY A 106 -3.99 0.69 7.49
C GLY A 106 -5.02 1.47 8.32
N LEU A 107 -4.74 2.73 8.62
CA LEU A 107 -5.67 3.62 9.33
C LEU A 107 -6.91 3.96 8.50
N LEU A 108 -6.73 4.24 7.22
CA LEU A 108 -7.85 4.48 6.29
C LEU A 108 -8.77 3.25 6.21
N TRP A 109 -8.18 2.05 6.14
CA TRP A 109 -8.93 0.81 6.09
C TRP A 109 -9.66 0.52 7.40
N LEU A 110 -9.02 0.78 8.54
CA LEU A 110 -9.67 0.67 9.85
C LEU A 110 -10.87 1.61 9.98
N ALA A 111 -10.72 2.87 9.55
CA ALA A 111 -11.80 3.84 9.53
C ALA A 111 -12.95 3.39 8.63
N PHE A 112 -12.63 2.80 7.47
CA PHE A 112 -13.62 2.24 6.56
C PHE A 112 -14.38 1.06 7.19
N ILE A 113 -13.68 0.13 7.87
CA ILE A 113 -14.33 -0.97 8.59
C ILE A 113 -15.27 -0.43 9.67
N ILE A 114 -14.84 0.56 10.45
CA ILE A 114 -15.68 1.19 11.49
C ILE A 114 -16.94 1.79 10.84
N PHE A 115 -16.78 2.55 9.75
CA PHE A 115 -17.90 3.12 9.02
C PHE A 115 -18.88 2.04 8.51
N MET A 116 -18.37 0.93 7.96
CA MET A 116 -19.18 -0.20 7.50
C MET A 116 -19.90 -0.92 8.65
N VAL A 117 -19.27 -1.03 9.82
CA VAL A 117 -19.90 -1.61 11.02
C VAL A 117 -21.01 -0.68 11.54
N LEU A 118 -20.80 0.63 11.53
CA LEU A 118 -21.82 1.59 11.96
C LEU A 118 -23.02 1.66 11.01
N SER A 119 -22.80 1.45 9.71
CA SER A 119 -23.85 1.52 8.68
C SER A 119 -24.58 0.20 8.44
N ALA A 120 -23.87 -0.93 8.44
CA ALA A 120 -24.41 -2.26 8.11
C ALA A 120 -24.40 -3.25 9.30
N GLY A 121 -24.06 -2.79 10.50
CA GLY A 121 -23.96 -3.61 11.70
C GLY A 121 -22.83 -4.64 11.60
N ILE A 122 -23.03 -5.82 12.21
CA ILE A 122 -22.01 -6.87 12.25
C ILE A 122 -21.57 -7.37 10.85
N ARG A 123 -22.43 -7.23 9.83
CA ARG A 123 -22.10 -7.58 8.45
C ARG A 123 -20.96 -6.72 7.89
N GLY A 124 -20.81 -5.49 8.40
CA GLY A 124 -19.70 -4.61 8.05
C GLY A 124 -18.32 -5.20 8.38
N LEU A 125 -18.23 -6.13 9.35
CA LEU A 125 -16.97 -6.81 9.67
C LEU A 125 -16.45 -7.69 8.53
N PHE A 126 -17.33 -8.21 7.65
CA PHE A 126 -16.89 -9.03 6.52
C PHE A 126 -16.01 -8.25 5.54
N VAL A 127 -16.17 -6.92 5.46
CA VAL A 127 -15.29 -6.05 4.68
C VAL A 127 -13.86 -6.05 5.23
N GLY A 128 -13.72 -6.25 6.54
CA GLY A 128 -12.44 -6.27 7.24
C GLY A 128 -11.82 -7.65 7.43
N ILE A 129 -12.43 -8.73 6.94
CA ILE A 129 -11.98 -10.11 7.26
C ILE A 129 -10.54 -10.39 6.80
N MET A 130 -10.07 -9.69 5.76
CA MET A 130 -8.71 -9.80 5.24
C MET A 130 -7.70 -8.89 5.97
N PHE A 131 -8.16 -7.95 6.79
CA PHE A 131 -7.30 -7.01 7.51
C PHE A 131 -6.29 -7.68 8.45
N PRO A 132 -6.66 -8.72 9.24
CA PRO A 132 -5.71 -9.44 10.08
C PRO A 132 -4.55 -10.07 9.31
N LEU A 133 -4.74 -10.41 8.03
CA LEU A 133 -3.67 -10.94 7.19
C LEU A 133 -2.55 -9.92 7.05
N PHE A 134 -2.84 -8.63 6.95
CA PHE A 134 -1.81 -7.59 6.81
C PHE A 134 -1.10 -7.21 8.13
N VAL A 135 -1.54 -7.72 9.27
CA VAL A 135 -0.96 -7.37 10.58
C VAL A 135 0.51 -7.78 10.70
N PRO A 136 0.93 -9.03 10.39
CA PRO A 136 2.35 -9.41 10.40
C PRO A 136 3.22 -8.56 9.48
N TYR A 137 2.69 -8.15 8.33
CA TYR A 137 3.38 -7.27 7.39
C TYR A 137 3.68 -5.91 8.00
N TRP A 138 2.66 -5.28 8.60
CA TRP A 138 2.82 -4.00 9.27
C TRP A 138 3.77 -4.10 10.46
N ILE A 139 3.66 -5.14 11.30
CA ILE A 139 4.57 -5.36 12.43
C ILE A 139 6.03 -5.42 11.93
N GLY A 140 6.30 -6.16 10.85
CA GLY A 140 7.62 -6.22 10.23
C GLY A 140 8.13 -4.87 9.74
N LEU A 141 7.29 -4.13 9.02
CA LEU A 141 7.62 -2.79 8.53
C LEU A 141 7.90 -1.82 9.68
N PHE A 142 7.12 -1.83 10.76
CA PHE A 142 7.35 -0.99 11.93
C PHE A 142 8.65 -1.35 12.64
N GLY A 143 8.98 -2.64 12.75
CA GLY A 143 10.23 -3.11 13.34
C GLY A 143 11.49 -2.62 12.62
N ILE A 144 11.39 -2.33 11.32
CA ILE A 144 12.49 -1.76 10.53
C ILE A 144 12.39 -0.24 10.31
N GLN A 145 11.31 0.42 10.73
CA GLN A 145 11.04 1.83 10.40
C GLN A 145 12.17 2.76 10.79
N LYS A 146 12.66 2.67 12.03
CA LYS A 146 13.73 3.55 12.52
C LYS A 146 15.00 3.40 11.67
N ARG A 147 15.34 2.17 11.29
CA ARG A 147 16.50 1.85 10.44
C ARG A 147 16.29 2.34 9.01
N TRP A 148 15.13 2.02 8.42
CA TRP A 148 14.73 2.45 7.08
C TRP A 148 14.71 3.96 6.88
N GLU A 149 14.22 4.72 7.87
CA GLU A 149 14.06 6.17 7.79
C GLU A 149 15.32 6.95 8.21
N LYS A 150 16.20 6.37 9.05
CA LYS A 150 17.41 7.05 9.58
C LYS A 150 18.72 6.57 8.93
N GLU A 151 18.89 5.28 8.66
CA GLU A 151 20.17 4.75 8.14
C GLU A 151 20.35 5.10 6.67
N ALA A 152 19.25 5.12 5.91
CA ALA A 152 19.26 5.56 4.52
C ALA A 152 19.25 7.10 4.34
N VAL A 153 19.66 7.86 5.36
CA VAL A 153 19.82 9.33 5.33
C VAL A 153 21.28 9.73 5.11
N ARG A 154 22.25 8.83 5.32
CA ARG A 154 23.67 9.22 5.19
C ARG A 154 24.09 9.65 3.78
N GLY A 155 23.30 9.38 2.73
CA GLY A 155 23.60 9.78 1.35
C GLY A 155 22.83 10.99 0.81
N LYS A 156 22.00 11.64 1.62
CA LYS A 156 21.21 12.82 1.19
C LYS A 156 21.28 14.03 2.11
N ALA A 157 22.21 14.04 3.06
CA ALA A 157 22.47 15.19 3.91
C ALA A 157 23.66 15.98 3.36
N ARG A 158 23.41 16.79 2.33
CA ARG A 158 24.11 18.04 1.93
C ARG A 158 23.87 18.30 0.44
N PHE A 159 22.74 18.92 0.15
CA PHE A 159 22.65 19.93 -0.91
C PHE A 159 22.08 21.18 -0.26
#